data_AF-A0A8I0ESZ1-F1
#
_entry.id   AF-A0A8I0ESZ1-F1
#
_cell.length_a   1.000
_cell.length_b   1.000
_cell.length_c   1.000
_cell.angle_alpha   90.00
_cell.angle_beta   90.00
_cell.angle_gamma   90.00
#
_symmetry.space_group_name_H-M   'P 1'
#
loop_
_entity.id
_entity.type
_entity.pdbx_description
1 polymer ?
#
loop_
_entity_poly.entity_id
_entity_poly.type
_entity_poly.pdbx_seq_one_letter_code
_entity_poly.pdbx_strand_id
1 'polypeptide(L)'
;MEFRLNGGTYSLDAETVRFRLRSLPPGEVRTHWVEIDGQSWPVKHAFRVSTGLVDEPFTSHFAVAAFRRLGFRTSRLPKEVPAAVGRSLQRAQARPTTSEDESLAAYRRLDRFLSATPLTELLARLEARLEGADRRGAQATLEASGFSDELIDSSLIVRERIGMLDSLVHAAVITHVIPLILEDDEHVLRRPSLGAGNDPERVFDLETTHRVAEFKLSSWKGSDGMRQRGLFADVVGLSLDRTDRRREVYVVGTLPVRFLTESKRNAARTLSKAAIRIRSPRGLSEAMTVAEYTRQARVDVIDLTSLLPELR
;
A
#
# COMPACT_ATOMS: atom_id res chain seq x y z
N MET A 1 7.16 -7.03 23.44
CA MET A 1 6.38 -5.96 22.79
C MET A 1 5.82 -6.49 21.50
N GLU A 2 4.56 -6.18 21.20
CA GLU A 2 4.00 -6.47 19.88
C GLU A 2 4.24 -5.30 18.93
N PHE A 3 4.55 -5.61 17.68
CA PHE A 3 4.68 -4.64 16.60
C PHE A 3 4.14 -5.20 15.30
N ARG A 4 3.78 -4.30 14.39
CA ARG A 4 3.36 -4.64 13.03
C ARG A 4 4.42 -4.23 12.05
N LEU A 5 4.72 -5.11 11.11
CA LEU A 5 5.62 -4.84 9.99
C LEU A 5 5.00 -5.46 8.73
N ASN A 6 4.89 -4.68 7.65
CA ASN A 6 4.37 -5.15 6.35
C ASN A 6 3.04 -5.94 6.41
N GLY A 7 2.16 -5.62 7.37
CA GLY A 7 0.88 -6.30 7.57
C GLY A 7 0.92 -7.55 8.47
N GLY A 8 2.10 -8.06 8.82
CA GLY A 8 2.31 -9.10 9.82
C GLY A 8 2.31 -8.55 11.25
N THR A 9 1.93 -9.38 12.22
CA THR A 9 2.04 -9.07 13.65
C THR A 9 3.15 -9.93 14.24
N TYR A 10 4.09 -9.30 14.94
CA TYR A 10 5.25 -9.93 15.52
C TYR A 10 5.35 -9.57 17.00
N SER A 11 5.96 -10.45 17.78
CA SER A 11 6.33 -10.19 19.16
C SER A 11 7.84 -10.28 19.31
N LEU A 12 8.43 -9.33 20.02
CA LEU A 12 9.83 -9.32 20.39
C LEU A 12 9.95 -8.78 21.81
N ASP A 13 10.71 -9.43 22.68
CA ASP A 13 11.04 -8.95 24.01
C ASP A 13 12.56 -8.79 24.19
N ALA A 14 12.96 -8.10 25.26
CA ALA A 14 14.35 -7.77 25.51
C ALA A 14 15.23 -8.99 25.84
N GLU A 15 14.64 -10.05 26.40
CA GLU A 15 15.36 -11.29 26.71
C GLU A 15 15.69 -12.06 25.43
N THR A 16 14.73 -12.15 24.51
CA THR A 16 14.88 -12.71 23.16
C THR A 16 15.94 -11.97 22.35
N VAL A 17 15.98 -10.64 22.41
CA VAL A 17 17.03 -9.82 21.76
C VAL A 17 18.42 -10.21 22.27
N ARG A 18 18.62 -10.19 23.60
CA ARG A 18 19.93 -10.53 24.19
C ARG A 18 20.34 -11.96 23.88
N PHE A 19 19.41 -12.91 24.03
CA PHE A 19 19.66 -14.33 23.76
C PHE A 19 20.12 -14.57 22.32
N ARG A 20 19.43 -13.99 21.33
CA ARG A 20 19.74 -14.21 19.91
C ARG A 20 21.03 -13.54 19.46
N LEU A 21 21.43 -12.44 20.10
CA LEU A 21 22.65 -11.70 19.73
C LEU A 21 23.90 -12.17 20.47
N ARG A 22 23.77 -12.89 21.59
CA ARG A 22 24.89 -13.37 22.42
C ARG A 22 25.94 -14.19 21.65
N SER A 23 25.53 -14.91 20.61
CA SER A 23 26.38 -15.84 19.86
C SER A 23 26.95 -15.26 18.57
N LEU A 24 26.73 -13.96 18.30
CA LEU A 24 27.14 -13.31 17.06
C LEU A 24 28.03 -12.09 17.35
N PRO A 25 29.07 -11.82 16.53
CA PRO A 25 29.79 -10.56 16.60
C PRO A 25 28.96 -9.43 15.94
N PRO A 26 29.01 -8.19 16.46
CA PRO A 26 28.38 -7.05 15.80
C PRO A 26 29.06 -6.75 14.46
N GLY A 27 28.27 -6.26 13.51
CA GLY A 27 28.79 -5.69 12.27
C GLY A 27 29.33 -4.27 12.47
N GLU A 28 29.92 -3.70 11.42
CA GLU A 28 30.43 -2.33 11.41
C GLU A 28 29.29 -1.30 11.57
N VAL A 29 29.40 -0.41 12.57
CA VAL A 29 28.41 0.63 12.86
C VAL A 29 28.70 1.88 12.04
N ARG A 30 27.77 2.31 11.18
CA ARG A 30 27.90 3.52 10.35
C ARG A 30 27.18 4.74 10.95
N THR A 31 25.86 4.66 11.08
CA THR A 31 25.03 5.83 11.46
C THR A 31 24.05 5.56 12.60
N HIS A 32 23.38 4.41 12.58
CA HIS A 32 22.38 4.04 13.58
C HIS A 32 22.75 2.76 14.31
N TRP A 33 22.68 2.82 15.64
CA TRP A 33 23.14 1.76 16.52
C TRP A 33 22.17 1.48 17.67
N VAL A 34 22.29 0.27 18.22
CA VAL A 34 21.71 -0.15 19.49
C VAL A 34 22.80 -0.75 20.38
N GLU A 35 22.82 -0.38 21.65
CA GLU A 35 23.72 -0.95 22.66
C GLU A 35 23.03 -2.13 23.34
N ILE A 36 23.65 -3.30 23.25
CA ILE A 36 23.15 -4.56 23.79
C ILE A 36 24.31 -5.20 24.56
N ASP A 37 24.12 -5.41 25.85
CA ASP A 37 25.11 -5.97 26.78
C ASP A 37 26.49 -5.29 26.69
N GLY A 38 26.49 -3.96 26.57
CA GLY A 38 27.70 -3.12 26.51
C GLY A 38 28.34 -3.01 25.13
N GLN A 39 27.77 -3.64 24.10
CA GLN A 39 28.30 -3.62 22.74
C GLN A 39 27.36 -2.88 21.77
N SER A 40 27.93 -2.05 20.89
CA SER A 40 27.17 -1.32 19.87
C SER A 40 26.97 -2.18 18.62
N TRP A 41 25.72 -2.31 18.20
CA TRP A 41 25.31 -3.07 17.03
C TRP A 41 24.71 -2.17 15.94
N PRO A 42 24.95 -2.47 14.64
CA PRO A 42 24.20 -1.83 13.56
C PRO A 42 22.71 -2.15 13.73
N VAL A 43 21.88 -1.12 13.82
CA VAL A 43 20.50 -1.29 14.31
C VAL A 43 19.66 -2.22 13.43
N LYS A 44 19.83 -2.16 12.10
CA LYS A 44 19.11 -3.05 11.17
C LYS A 44 19.57 -4.50 11.34
N HIS A 45 20.87 -4.72 11.48
CA HIS A 45 21.43 -6.06 11.68
C HIS A 45 20.92 -6.68 12.99
N ALA A 46 21.03 -5.94 14.10
CA ALA A 46 20.50 -6.39 15.39
C ALA A 46 19.00 -6.72 15.31
N PHE A 47 18.22 -5.90 14.59
CA PHE A 47 16.78 -6.12 14.46
C PHE A 47 16.45 -7.37 13.64
N ARG A 48 17.17 -7.63 12.54
CA ARG A 48 17.00 -8.86 11.74
C ARG A 48 17.29 -10.10 12.57
N VAL A 49 18.43 -10.12 13.27
CA VAL A 49 18.82 -11.24 14.12
C VAL A 49 17.80 -11.46 15.25
N SER A 50 17.37 -10.37 15.87
CA SER A 50 16.42 -10.42 16.99
C SER A 50 15.05 -10.93 16.56
N THR A 51 14.59 -10.59 15.35
CA THR A 51 13.24 -10.94 14.87
C THR A 51 13.21 -12.20 14.00
N GLY A 52 14.34 -12.59 13.40
CA GLY A 52 14.40 -13.64 12.38
C GLY A 52 13.91 -13.18 10.99
N LEU A 53 13.63 -11.88 10.83
CA LEU A 53 13.09 -11.30 9.62
C LEU A 53 14.24 -11.00 8.64
N VAL A 54 14.55 -11.98 7.79
CA VAL A 54 15.62 -11.88 6.78
C VAL A 54 15.17 -11.18 5.51
N ASP A 55 13.91 -11.39 5.08
CA ASP A 55 13.40 -10.92 3.78
C ASP A 55 12.42 -9.75 3.88
N GLU A 56 12.06 -9.32 5.09
CA GLU A 56 11.10 -8.23 5.27
C GLU A 56 11.79 -6.86 5.28
N PRO A 57 11.36 -5.93 4.41
CA PRO A 57 11.92 -4.58 4.40
C PRO A 57 11.45 -3.79 5.62
N PHE A 58 12.39 -3.14 6.31
CA PHE A 58 12.13 -2.17 7.37
C PHE A 58 13.24 -1.12 7.41
N THR A 59 12.93 0.06 7.97
CA THR A 59 13.86 1.19 8.06
C THR A 59 14.71 1.13 9.33
N SER A 60 15.84 1.85 9.33
CA SER A 60 16.71 1.93 10.53
C SER A 60 15.99 2.62 11.68
N HIS A 61 15.15 3.62 11.37
CA HIS A 61 14.33 4.36 12.31
C HIS A 61 13.32 3.45 13.02
N PHE A 62 12.65 2.56 12.28
CA PHE A 62 11.75 1.56 12.85
C PHE A 62 12.49 0.65 13.84
N ALA A 63 13.67 0.16 13.46
CA ALA A 63 14.51 -0.66 14.32
C ALA A 63 14.97 0.09 15.58
N VAL A 64 15.40 1.36 15.45
CA VAL A 64 15.77 2.22 16.59
C VAL A 64 14.59 2.40 17.55
N ALA A 65 13.40 2.70 17.04
CA ALA A 65 12.20 2.91 17.85
C ALA A 65 11.77 1.62 18.56
N ALA A 66 11.85 0.47 17.88
CA ALA A 66 11.54 -0.83 18.47
C ALA A 66 12.50 -1.16 19.62
N PHE A 67 13.82 -1.00 19.42
CA PHE A 67 14.80 -1.24 20.48
C PHE A 67 14.66 -0.29 21.67
N ARG A 68 14.31 0.99 21.45
CA ARG A 68 14.01 1.92 22.55
C ARG A 68 12.80 1.47 23.37
N ARG A 69 11.73 1.03 22.71
CA ARG A 69 10.53 0.50 23.40
C ARG A 69 10.82 -0.77 24.21
N LEU A 70 11.87 -1.50 23.86
CA LEU A 70 12.41 -2.63 24.62
C LEU A 70 13.39 -2.23 25.73
N GLY A 71 13.67 -0.92 25.88
CA GLY A 71 14.55 -0.39 26.93
C GLY A 71 16.04 -0.37 26.56
N PHE A 72 16.42 -0.63 25.31
CA PHE A 72 17.82 -0.55 24.89
C PHE A 72 18.24 0.90 24.58
N ARG A 73 19.51 1.21 24.86
CA ARG A 73 20.12 2.48 24.44
C ARG A 73 20.37 2.43 22.93
N THR A 74 20.06 3.52 22.23
CA THR A 74 20.23 3.60 20.77
C THR A 74 20.77 4.96 20.36
N SER A 75 21.29 5.06 19.13
CA SER A 75 21.62 6.33 18.50
C SER A 75 20.44 7.30 18.55
N ARG A 76 20.67 8.58 18.86
CA ARG A 76 19.62 9.61 18.94
C ARG A 76 18.88 9.73 17.60
N LEU A 77 17.55 9.86 17.68
CA LEU A 77 16.72 10.20 16.53
C LEU A 77 16.60 11.74 16.50
N PRO A 78 16.59 12.41 15.34
CA PRO A 78 16.39 13.86 15.30
C PRO A 78 15.00 14.19 15.86
N LYS A 79 14.95 14.97 16.94
CA LYS A 79 13.80 15.43 17.75
C LYS A 79 13.36 14.48 18.88
N GLU A 80 13.79 14.79 20.10
CA GLU A 80 13.11 14.35 21.33
C GLU A 80 12.92 15.56 22.29
N VAL A 81 11.67 15.79 22.69
CA VAL A 81 11.27 16.48 23.92
C VAL A 81 10.39 15.49 24.71
N PRO A 82 10.48 15.41 26.06
CA PRO A 82 9.95 14.29 26.84
C PRO A 82 8.42 14.29 26.98
N ALA A 83 7.86 13.08 27.10
CA ALA A 83 6.44 12.78 27.22
C ALA A 83 5.86 13.03 28.62
N ALA A 84 4.59 13.46 28.68
CA ALA A 84 3.74 13.30 29.86
C ALA A 84 2.34 12.80 29.46
N VAL A 85 2.07 11.56 29.90
CA VAL A 85 0.82 10.95 30.39
C VAL A 85 -0.54 11.34 29.77
N GLY A 86 -1.17 10.34 29.14
CA GLY A 86 -2.59 10.04 29.31
C GLY A 86 -3.55 10.45 28.19
N ARG A 87 -3.89 9.51 27.29
CA ARG A 87 -5.27 9.07 27.02
C ARG A 87 -5.35 8.07 25.87
N SER A 88 -6.15 7.04 26.12
CA SER A 88 -6.72 6.09 25.17
C SER A 88 -7.67 6.76 24.17
N LEU A 89 -7.92 6.06 23.05
CA LEU A 89 -8.85 6.40 21.97
C LEU A 89 -8.46 7.57 21.06
N GLN A 90 -7.27 7.50 20.49
CA GLN A 90 -7.01 8.01 19.14
C GLN A 90 -5.91 7.12 18.60
N ARG A 91 -6.22 6.30 17.58
CA ARG A 91 -5.16 5.80 16.69
C ARG A 91 -4.63 7.06 16.03
N ALA A 92 -3.62 7.64 16.66
CA ALA A 92 -2.97 8.86 16.22
C ALA A 92 -2.72 8.70 14.73
N GLN A 93 -3.14 9.70 13.96
CA GLN A 93 -2.58 9.98 12.66
C GLN A 93 -1.07 9.73 12.80
N ALA A 94 -0.57 8.67 12.15
CA ALA A 94 0.86 8.50 12.06
C ALA A 94 1.33 9.72 11.28
N ARG A 95 1.82 10.75 11.99
CA ARG A 95 2.63 11.76 11.36
C ARG A 95 3.69 10.98 10.58
N PRO A 96 3.96 11.33 9.32
CA PRO A 96 5.05 10.69 8.61
C PRO A 96 6.28 10.78 9.50
N THR A 97 6.82 9.61 9.87
CA THR A 97 7.99 9.53 10.76
C THR A 97 9.23 10.14 10.10
N THR A 98 9.16 10.31 8.79
CA THR A 98 10.17 10.90 7.92
C THR A 98 9.94 12.39 7.78
N SER A 99 10.97 13.18 8.06
CA SER A 99 10.97 14.63 7.85
C SER A 99 10.80 14.99 6.37
N GLU A 100 10.43 16.25 6.11
CA GLU A 100 10.36 16.79 4.75
C GLU A 100 11.73 16.73 4.06
N ASP A 101 12.79 17.12 4.77
CA ASP A 101 14.17 17.08 4.28
C ASP A 101 14.61 15.67 3.88
N GLU A 102 14.29 14.67 4.71
CA GLU A 102 14.58 13.26 4.41
C GLU A 102 13.77 12.76 3.20
N SER A 103 12.51 13.18 3.08
CA SER A 103 11.65 12.80 1.95
C SER A 103 12.18 13.38 0.64
N LEU A 104 12.63 14.64 0.66
CA LEU A 104 13.24 15.31 -0.48
C LEU A 104 14.59 14.71 -0.84
N ALA A 105 15.42 14.38 0.14
CA ALA A 105 16.69 13.69 -0.08
C ALA A 105 16.49 12.29 -0.68
N ALA A 106 15.49 11.54 -0.19
CA ALA A 106 15.12 10.24 -0.73
C ALA A 106 14.66 10.35 -2.19
N TYR A 107 13.78 11.30 -2.49
CA TYR A 107 13.32 11.55 -3.86
C TYR A 107 14.49 11.89 -4.80
N ARG A 108 15.36 12.84 -4.41
CA ARG A 108 16.55 13.21 -5.20
C ARG A 108 17.48 12.02 -5.46
N ARG A 109 17.66 11.13 -4.48
CA ARG A 109 18.51 9.94 -4.63
C ARG A 109 17.92 8.95 -5.64
N LEU A 110 16.61 8.70 -5.57
CA LEU A 110 15.91 7.83 -6.53
C LEU A 110 15.90 8.43 -7.93
N ASP A 111 15.56 9.71 -8.05
CA ASP A 111 15.50 10.41 -9.32
C ASP A 111 16.86 10.40 -10.03
N ARG A 112 17.94 10.69 -9.29
CA ARG A 112 19.31 10.56 -9.82
C ARG A 112 19.63 9.15 -10.30
N PHE A 113 19.24 8.13 -9.54
CA PHE A 113 19.49 6.74 -9.92
C PHE A 113 18.73 6.34 -11.19
N LEU A 114 17.43 6.65 -11.24
CA LEU A 114 16.57 6.33 -12.38
C LEU A 114 16.94 7.13 -13.65
N SER A 115 17.48 8.33 -13.47
CA SER A 115 17.93 9.19 -14.58
C SER A 115 19.31 8.80 -15.14
N ALA A 116 20.12 8.04 -14.39
CA ALA A 116 21.47 7.69 -14.82
C ALA A 116 21.50 6.64 -15.93
N THR A 117 20.59 5.67 -15.91
CA THR A 117 20.51 4.61 -16.93
C THR A 117 19.09 4.05 -16.99
N PRO A 118 18.55 3.75 -18.19
CA PRO A 118 17.25 3.11 -18.30
C PRO A 118 17.16 1.85 -17.45
N LEU A 119 16.15 1.78 -16.57
CA LEU A 119 16.03 0.69 -15.59
C LEU A 119 15.98 -0.69 -16.27
N THR A 120 15.26 -0.82 -17.38
CA THR A 120 15.16 -2.08 -18.14
C THR A 120 16.53 -2.58 -18.62
N GLU A 121 17.39 -1.67 -19.06
CA GLU A 121 18.73 -2.00 -19.53
C GLU A 121 19.65 -2.41 -18.37
N LEU A 122 19.56 -1.70 -17.25
CA LEU A 122 20.26 -2.08 -16.02
C LEU A 122 19.86 -3.47 -15.55
N LEU A 123 18.55 -3.75 -15.49
CA LEU A 123 18.02 -5.04 -15.04
C LEU A 123 18.51 -6.20 -15.93
N ALA A 124 18.43 -6.06 -17.26
CA ALA A 124 18.90 -7.09 -18.18
C ALA A 124 20.41 -7.41 -17.99
N ARG A 125 21.24 -6.39 -17.75
CA ARG A 125 22.67 -6.60 -17.44
C ARG A 125 22.89 -7.29 -16.10
N LEU A 126 22.12 -6.95 -15.08
CA LEU A 126 22.23 -7.57 -13.76
C LEU A 126 21.79 -9.03 -13.82
N GLU A 127 20.69 -9.33 -14.50
CA GLU A 127 20.20 -10.68 -14.74
C GLU A 127 21.27 -11.54 -15.43
N ALA A 128 21.85 -11.06 -16.52
CA ALA A 128 22.92 -11.78 -17.24
C ALA A 128 24.18 -11.99 -16.39
N ARG A 129 24.52 -11.07 -15.48
CA ARG A 129 25.69 -11.22 -14.59
C ARG A 129 25.43 -12.14 -13.39
N LEU A 130 24.18 -12.25 -12.96
CA LEU A 130 23.77 -13.12 -11.86
C LEU A 130 23.56 -14.56 -12.31
N GLU A 131 23.31 -14.79 -13.60
CA GLU A 131 23.20 -16.14 -14.16
C GLU A 131 24.50 -16.93 -13.95
N GLY A 132 24.41 -18.03 -13.19
CA GLY A 132 25.55 -18.88 -12.84
C GLY A 132 26.56 -18.28 -11.85
N ALA A 133 26.29 -17.12 -11.27
CA ALA A 133 27.20 -16.48 -10.33
C ALA A 133 27.29 -17.21 -8.98
N ASP A 134 28.51 -17.40 -8.48
CA ASP A 134 28.75 -17.82 -7.11
C ASP A 134 28.62 -16.64 -6.13
N ARG A 135 28.81 -16.87 -4.82
CA ARG A 135 28.71 -15.82 -3.80
C ARG A 135 29.58 -14.59 -4.09
N ARG A 136 30.79 -14.81 -4.61
CA ARG A 136 31.73 -13.72 -4.91
C ARG A 136 31.27 -12.95 -6.14
N GLY A 137 30.81 -13.65 -7.17
CA GLY A 137 30.24 -13.05 -8.38
C GLY A 137 28.97 -12.24 -8.09
N ALA A 138 28.10 -12.73 -7.22
CA ALA A 138 26.91 -12.02 -6.77
C ALA A 138 27.27 -10.75 -6.00
N GLN A 139 28.25 -10.82 -5.09
CA GLN A 139 28.71 -9.66 -4.33
C GLN A 139 29.35 -8.59 -5.23
N ALA A 140 30.19 -8.97 -6.18
CA ALA A 140 30.76 -8.04 -7.15
C ALA A 140 29.68 -7.39 -8.04
N THR A 141 28.61 -8.13 -8.36
CA THR A 141 27.48 -7.60 -9.13
C THR A 141 26.66 -6.60 -8.32
N LEU A 142 26.44 -6.87 -7.02
CA LEU A 142 25.79 -5.91 -6.11
C LEU A 142 26.58 -4.61 -6.01
N GLU A 143 27.90 -4.69 -5.81
CA GLU A 143 28.78 -3.52 -5.70
C GLU A 143 28.74 -2.64 -6.97
N ALA A 144 28.66 -3.26 -8.16
CA ALA A 144 28.58 -2.56 -9.43
C ALA A 144 27.17 -2.04 -9.79
N SER A 145 26.11 -2.51 -9.12
CA SER A 145 24.71 -2.21 -9.48
C SER A 145 24.24 -0.82 -9.04
N GLY A 146 24.89 -0.23 -8.03
CA GLY A 146 24.38 0.97 -7.35
C GLY A 146 23.19 0.72 -6.42
N PHE A 147 22.73 -0.52 -6.25
CA PHE A 147 21.69 -0.92 -5.29
C PHE A 147 22.19 -0.91 -3.85
N SER A 148 22.49 0.29 -3.35
CA SER A 148 22.87 0.53 -1.97
C SER A 148 21.69 0.41 -1.01
N ASP A 149 21.97 0.11 0.26
CA ASP A 149 20.96 0.15 1.32
C ASP A 149 20.24 1.51 1.40
N GLU A 150 20.94 2.61 1.11
CA GLU A 150 20.35 3.95 1.06
C GLU A 150 19.35 4.12 -0.09
N LEU A 151 19.62 3.51 -1.25
CA LEU A 151 18.70 3.53 -2.39
C LEU A 151 17.43 2.75 -2.05
N ILE A 152 17.57 1.58 -1.40
CA ILE A 152 16.45 0.77 -0.93
C ILE A 152 15.62 1.56 0.08
N ASP A 153 16.25 2.18 1.09
CA ASP A 153 15.56 2.98 2.10
C ASP A 153 14.82 4.17 1.46
N SER A 154 15.49 4.87 0.54
CA SER A 154 14.89 5.98 -0.22
C SER A 154 13.67 5.51 -1.03
N SER A 155 13.76 4.34 -1.66
CA SER A 155 12.66 3.74 -2.44
C SER A 155 11.43 3.45 -1.59
N LEU A 156 11.63 2.97 -0.36
CA LEU A 156 10.55 2.69 0.57
C LEU A 156 9.90 3.98 1.08
N ILE A 157 10.70 5.00 1.42
CA ILE A 157 10.20 6.33 1.83
C ILE A 157 9.33 6.93 0.73
N VAL A 158 9.82 6.95 -0.51
CA VAL A 158 9.06 7.54 -1.63
C VAL A 158 7.84 6.70 -1.96
N ARG A 159 7.93 5.37 -1.91
CA ARG A 159 6.77 4.47 -2.10
C ARG A 159 5.68 4.71 -1.07
N GLU A 160 6.03 4.91 0.20
CA GLU A 160 5.07 5.25 1.26
C GLU A 160 4.35 6.57 0.94
N ARG A 161 5.10 7.61 0.53
CA ARG A 161 4.53 8.89 0.11
C ARG A 161 3.61 8.76 -1.10
N ILE A 162 4.01 8.00 -2.12
CA ILE A 162 3.16 7.75 -3.30
C ILE A 162 1.88 7.02 -2.89
N GLY A 163 1.96 6.02 -2.00
CA GLY A 163 0.77 5.36 -1.47
C GLY A 163 -0.17 6.30 -0.68
N MET A 164 0.39 7.28 0.02
CA MET A 164 -0.41 8.35 0.64
C MET A 164 -1.07 9.26 -0.39
N LEU A 165 -0.41 9.55 -1.52
CA LEU A 165 -1.01 10.32 -2.61
C LEU A 165 -2.22 9.59 -3.20
N ASP A 166 -2.16 8.26 -3.37
CA ASP A 166 -3.32 7.48 -3.81
C ASP A 166 -4.51 7.66 -2.86
N SER A 167 -4.26 7.62 -1.55
CA SER A 167 -5.30 7.84 -0.52
C SER A 167 -5.82 9.28 -0.53
N LEU A 168 -4.93 10.27 -0.72
CA LEU A 168 -5.30 11.69 -0.81
C LEU A 168 -6.19 11.95 -2.02
N VAL A 169 -5.79 11.46 -3.20
CA VAL A 169 -6.56 11.61 -4.45
C VAL A 169 -7.94 10.97 -4.28
N HIS A 170 -7.99 9.77 -3.68
CA HIS A 170 -9.25 9.10 -3.36
C HIS A 170 -10.15 9.93 -2.43
N ALA A 171 -9.61 10.41 -1.31
CA ALA A 171 -10.33 11.26 -0.37
C ALA A 171 -10.87 12.53 -1.04
N ALA A 172 -10.01 13.21 -1.80
CA ALA A 172 -10.31 14.48 -2.45
C ALA A 172 -11.43 14.29 -3.46
N VAL A 173 -11.31 13.31 -4.37
CA VAL A 173 -12.33 13.07 -5.40
C VAL A 173 -13.67 12.74 -4.77
N ILE A 174 -13.74 11.82 -3.79
CA ILE A 174 -15.02 11.50 -3.14
C ILE A 174 -15.63 12.73 -2.48
N THR A 175 -14.83 13.52 -1.75
CA THR A 175 -15.30 14.72 -1.07
C THR A 175 -15.81 15.78 -2.06
N HIS A 176 -15.21 15.89 -3.24
CA HIS A 176 -15.66 16.79 -4.31
C HIS A 176 -16.90 16.26 -5.05
N VAL A 177 -17.04 14.94 -5.20
CA VAL A 177 -18.16 14.32 -5.93
C VAL A 177 -19.43 14.29 -5.12
N ILE A 178 -19.36 13.99 -3.81
CA ILE A 178 -20.54 13.90 -2.93
C ILE A 178 -21.52 15.07 -3.11
N PRO A 179 -21.13 16.36 -3.00
CA PRO A 179 -22.07 17.47 -3.15
C PRO A 179 -22.63 17.64 -4.57
N LEU A 180 -22.00 17.03 -5.59
CA LEU A 180 -22.50 17.07 -6.97
C LEU A 180 -23.52 15.98 -7.25
N ILE A 181 -23.50 14.89 -6.48
CA ILE A 181 -24.32 13.72 -6.73
C ILE A 181 -25.48 13.60 -5.74
N LEU A 182 -25.37 14.14 -4.53
CA LEU A 182 -26.43 14.09 -3.52
C LEU A 182 -27.68 14.86 -3.98
N GLU A 183 -28.83 14.21 -3.84
CA GLU A 183 -30.15 14.86 -3.95
C GLU A 183 -30.49 15.63 -2.65
N ASP A 184 -31.43 16.58 -2.71
CA ASP A 184 -31.77 17.46 -1.58
C ASP A 184 -32.25 16.70 -0.33
N ASP A 185 -32.91 15.55 -0.51
CA ASP A 185 -33.41 14.66 0.55
C ASP A 185 -32.49 13.44 0.80
N GLU A 186 -31.32 13.42 0.18
CA GLU A 186 -30.37 12.33 0.31
C GLU A 186 -29.36 12.58 1.43
N HIS A 187 -29.20 11.58 2.30
CA HIS A 187 -28.31 11.66 3.45
C HIS A 187 -27.29 10.55 3.46
N VAL A 188 -26.04 10.90 3.78
CA VAL A 188 -24.94 9.95 4.00
C VAL A 188 -25.23 9.15 5.28
N LEU A 189 -25.36 7.83 5.16
CA LEU A 189 -25.75 6.93 6.26
C LEU A 189 -24.56 6.51 7.13
N ARG A 190 -23.38 6.37 6.53
CA ARG A 190 -22.14 5.95 7.21
C ARG A 190 -21.00 6.88 6.81
N ARG A 191 -19.96 6.94 7.65
CA ARG A 191 -18.74 7.69 7.33
C ARG A 191 -18.16 7.17 5.99
N PRO A 192 -17.98 8.03 4.96
CA PRO A 192 -17.40 7.60 3.69
C PRO A 192 -15.98 7.03 3.83
N SER A 193 -15.63 6.11 2.93
CA SER A 193 -14.31 5.49 2.85
C SER A 193 -13.29 6.43 2.20
N LEU A 194 -12.86 7.47 2.93
CA LEU A 194 -11.91 8.45 2.36
C LEU A 194 -10.44 7.97 2.36
N GLY A 195 -10.15 6.70 2.68
CA GLY A 195 -8.77 6.20 2.69
C GLY A 195 -8.61 4.91 3.46
N ALA A 196 -7.35 4.56 3.77
CA ALA A 196 -6.97 3.31 4.44
C ALA A 196 -7.43 3.25 5.92
N GLY A 197 -8.75 3.09 6.12
CA GLY A 197 -9.35 2.69 7.38
C GLY A 197 -9.94 1.29 7.25
N ASN A 198 -9.66 0.40 8.18
CA ASN A 198 -10.24 -0.95 8.18
C ASN A 198 -11.46 -0.98 9.09
N ASP A 199 -12.48 -0.19 8.78
CA ASP A 199 -13.77 -0.30 9.45
C ASP A 199 -14.50 -1.52 8.84
N PRO A 200 -14.64 -2.64 9.59
CA PRO A 200 -15.24 -3.86 9.05
C PRO A 200 -16.72 -3.70 8.74
N GLU A 201 -17.39 -2.67 9.28
CA GLU A 201 -18.79 -2.35 8.94
C GLU A 201 -18.91 -1.54 7.65
N ARG A 202 -17.79 -1.06 7.09
CA ARG A 202 -17.78 -0.29 5.85
C ARG A 202 -17.64 -1.21 4.65
N VAL A 203 -18.77 -1.40 3.97
CA VAL A 203 -18.86 -2.31 2.81
C VAL A 203 -18.55 -1.60 1.51
N PHE A 204 -18.96 -0.33 1.38
CA PHE A 204 -18.81 0.49 0.18
C PHE A 204 -18.06 1.79 0.47
N ASP A 205 -17.56 2.46 -0.58
CA ASP A 205 -16.90 3.75 -0.44
C ASP A 205 -17.87 4.86 -0.01
N LEU A 206 -19.10 4.82 -0.53
CA LEU A 206 -20.18 5.72 -0.16
C LEU A 206 -21.48 4.94 0.06
N GLU A 207 -22.17 5.26 1.16
CA GLU A 207 -23.50 4.76 1.45
C GLU A 207 -24.41 5.91 1.87
N THR A 208 -25.53 6.05 1.18
CA THR A 208 -26.55 7.06 1.48
C THR A 208 -27.92 6.40 1.60
N THR A 209 -28.95 7.20 1.88
CA THR A 209 -30.35 6.78 1.82
C THR A 209 -30.78 6.30 0.43
N HIS A 210 -30.13 6.78 -0.64
CA HIS A 210 -30.55 6.53 -2.03
C HIS A 210 -29.57 5.66 -2.82
N ARG A 211 -28.29 5.57 -2.43
CA ARG A 211 -27.27 4.86 -3.22
C ARG A 211 -26.19 4.17 -2.39
N VAL A 212 -25.55 3.21 -3.03
CA VAL A 212 -24.25 2.63 -2.66
C VAL A 212 -23.28 2.82 -3.82
N ALA A 213 -22.06 3.23 -3.52
CA ALA A 213 -21.09 3.51 -4.58
C ALA A 213 -19.65 3.09 -4.25
N GLU A 214 -18.91 2.76 -5.32
CA GLU A 214 -17.48 2.42 -5.34
C GLU A 214 -16.72 3.40 -6.26
N PHE A 215 -15.52 3.84 -5.85
CA PHE A 215 -14.72 4.80 -6.61
C PHE A 215 -13.39 4.20 -7.11
N LYS A 216 -13.23 4.11 -8.43
CA LYS A 216 -12.00 3.62 -9.07
C LYS A 216 -11.26 4.69 -9.87
N LEU A 217 -10.27 5.29 -9.22
CA LEU A 217 -9.51 6.43 -9.75
C LEU A 217 -8.25 6.07 -10.54
N SER A 218 -8.00 4.78 -10.77
CA SER A 218 -6.82 4.36 -11.50
C SER A 218 -6.93 4.68 -12.99
N SER A 219 -5.95 5.38 -13.55
CA SER A 219 -5.79 5.54 -15.00
C SER A 219 -5.40 4.21 -15.67
N TRP A 220 -6.01 3.93 -16.83
CA TRP A 220 -5.82 2.70 -17.61
C TRP A 220 -5.05 2.99 -18.90
N LYS A 221 -4.14 2.09 -19.28
CA LYS A 221 -3.30 2.17 -20.49
C LYS A 221 -3.62 1.10 -21.53
N GLY A 222 -4.60 0.22 -21.26
CA GLY A 222 -5.10 -0.80 -22.17
C GLY A 222 -4.66 -2.24 -21.83
N SER A 223 -3.54 -2.42 -21.13
CA SER A 223 -3.04 -3.72 -20.63
C SER A 223 -3.29 -3.94 -19.13
N ASP A 224 -4.45 -3.52 -18.65
CA ASP A 224 -4.75 -3.39 -17.21
C ASP A 224 -5.42 -4.62 -16.59
N GLY A 225 -4.93 -5.83 -16.87
CA GLY A 225 -5.59 -7.08 -16.47
C GLY A 225 -5.81 -7.25 -14.95
N MET A 226 -4.98 -6.65 -14.09
CA MET A 226 -5.25 -6.62 -12.64
C MET A 226 -6.32 -5.59 -12.28
N ARG A 227 -6.30 -4.40 -12.89
CA ARG A 227 -7.29 -3.35 -12.61
C ARG A 227 -8.68 -3.74 -13.10
N GLN A 228 -8.77 -4.39 -14.26
CA GLN A 228 -10.01 -4.98 -14.80
C GLN A 228 -10.64 -5.95 -13.80
N ARG A 229 -9.84 -6.82 -13.18
CA ARG A 229 -10.31 -7.79 -12.19
C ARG A 229 -10.78 -7.11 -10.91
N GLY A 230 -10.03 -6.13 -10.43
CA GLY A 230 -10.42 -5.33 -9.25
C GLY A 230 -11.73 -4.58 -9.50
N LEU A 231 -11.83 -3.83 -10.59
CA LEU A 231 -13.04 -3.08 -10.93
C LEU A 231 -14.27 -3.99 -11.08
N PHE A 232 -14.13 -5.15 -11.73
CA PHE A 232 -15.25 -6.08 -11.84
C PHE A 232 -15.63 -6.72 -10.51
N ALA A 233 -14.67 -6.97 -9.61
CA ALA A 233 -14.95 -7.40 -8.25
C ALA A 233 -15.75 -6.34 -7.46
N ASP A 234 -15.46 -5.06 -7.67
CA ASP A 234 -16.19 -3.94 -7.05
C ASP A 234 -17.66 -3.91 -7.55
N VAL A 235 -17.89 -4.10 -8.87
CA VAL A 235 -19.25 -4.24 -9.45
C VAL A 235 -20.02 -5.42 -8.85
N VAL A 236 -19.36 -6.57 -8.70
CA VAL A 236 -19.97 -7.72 -8.01
C VAL A 236 -20.27 -7.38 -6.56
N GLY A 237 -19.38 -6.68 -5.85
CA GLY A 237 -19.61 -6.19 -4.50
C GLY A 237 -20.88 -5.35 -4.39
N LEU A 238 -21.04 -4.35 -5.26
CA LEU A 238 -22.24 -3.52 -5.36
C LEU A 238 -23.51 -4.34 -5.61
N SER A 239 -23.44 -5.37 -6.46
CA SER A 239 -24.59 -6.24 -6.75
C SER A 239 -25.11 -7.03 -5.54
N LEU A 240 -24.29 -7.18 -4.49
CA LEU A 240 -24.66 -7.89 -3.27
C LEU A 240 -25.48 -7.03 -2.31
N ASP A 241 -25.57 -5.72 -2.54
CA ASP A 241 -26.48 -4.86 -1.78
C ASP A 241 -27.92 -5.32 -2.00
N ARG A 242 -28.61 -5.68 -0.90
CA ARG A 242 -29.97 -6.22 -0.94
C ARG A 242 -31.05 -5.16 -0.78
N THR A 243 -30.68 -3.90 -0.73
CA THR A 243 -31.61 -2.78 -0.61
C THR A 243 -32.05 -2.30 -1.99
N ASP A 244 -33.00 -1.37 -2.02
CA ASP A 244 -33.46 -0.73 -3.26
C ASP A 244 -32.62 0.51 -3.63
N ARG A 245 -31.48 0.72 -2.98
CA ARG A 245 -30.53 1.80 -3.29
C ARG A 245 -29.94 1.63 -4.69
N ARG A 246 -29.71 2.74 -5.38
CA ARG A 246 -28.95 2.78 -6.64
C ARG A 246 -27.54 2.25 -6.40
N ARG A 247 -27.02 1.52 -7.38
CA ARG A 247 -25.69 0.91 -7.31
C ARG A 247 -24.84 1.59 -8.35
N GLU A 248 -23.84 2.34 -7.92
CA GLU A 248 -23.08 3.22 -8.81
C GLU A 248 -21.59 2.89 -8.71
N VAL A 249 -20.91 2.77 -9.84
CA VAL A 249 -19.46 2.68 -9.89
C VAL A 249 -18.91 3.88 -10.64
N TYR A 250 -18.04 4.62 -9.96
CA TYR A 250 -17.41 5.83 -10.46
C TYR A 250 -16.01 5.50 -10.95
N VAL A 251 -15.73 5.77 -12.22
CA VAL A 251 -14.45 5.44 -12.86
C VAL A 251 -13.86 6.65 -13.57
N VAL A 252 -12.55 6.66 -13.81
CA VAL A 252 -11.89 7.75 -14.56
C VAL A 252 -11.60 7.30 -15.99
N GLY A 253 -12.26 7.95 -16.95
CA GLY A 253 -12.01 7.81 -18.39
C GLY A 253 -12.76 6.66 -19.07
N THR A 254 -12.71 6.66 -20.39
CA THR A 254 -13.58 5.80 -21.23
C THR A 254 -13.22 4.32 -21.23
N LEU A 255 -11.97 3.96 -20.90
CA LEU A 255 -11.52 2.56 -20.95
C LEU A 255 -12.20 1.68 -19.89
N PRO A 256 -12.23 2.07 -18.60
CA PRO A 256 -13.05 1.40 -17.59
C PRO A 256 -14.54 1.32 -17.96
N VAL A 257 -15.10 2.41 -18.50
CA VAL A 257 -16.51 2.45 -18.92
C VAL A 257 -16.79 1.37 -19.95
N ARG A 258 -16.07 1.37 -21.08
CA ARG A 258 -16.21 0.34 -22.13
C ARG A 258 -15.95 -1.06 -21.61
N PHE A 259 -15.00 -1.23 -20.70
CA PHE A 259 -14.76 -2.53 -20.08
C PHE A 259 -15.99 -3.05 -19.32
N LEU A 260 -16.73 -2.19 -18.62
CA LEU A 260 -17.92 -2.59 -17.88
C LEU A 260 -19.19 -2.66 -18.73
N THR A 261 -19.28 -1.89 -19.83
CA THR A 261 -20.53 -1.76 -20.60
C THR A 261 -20.53 -2.50 -21.94
N GLU A 262 -19.36 -2.77 -22.52
CA GLU A 262 -19.20 -3.31 -23.88
C GLU A 262 -18.34 -4.60 -23.95
N SER A 263 -17.57 -4.90 -22.90
CA SER A 263 -16.61 -6.02 -22.91
C SER A 263 -17.27 -7.39 -23.05
N LYS A 264 -16.79 -8.15 -24.04
CA LYS A 264 -17.10 -9.58 -24.23
C LYS A 264 -16.25 -10.51 -23.36
N ARG A 265 -15.43 -9.96 -22.45
CA ARG A 265 -14.59 -10.77 -21.56
C ARG A 265 -15.49 -11.59 -20.64
N ASN A 266 -15.14 -12.86 -20.46
CA ASN A 266 -15.89 -13.75 -19.59
C ASN A 266 -15.84 -13.30 -18.11
N ALA A 267 -17.00 -13.15 -17.49
CA ALA A 267 -17.15 -12.64 -16.13
C ALA A 267 -16.58 -13.61 -15.09
N ALA A 268 -16.93 -14.90 -15.15
CA ALA A 268 -16.44 -15.92 -14.23
C ALA A 268 -14.91 -16.05 -14.25
N ARG A 269 -14.30 -16.06 -15.44
CA ARG A 269 -12.83 -16.06 -15.60
C ARG A 269 -12.19 -14.80 -15.03
N THR A 270 -12.84 -13.65 -15.17
CA THR A 270 -12.37 -12.38 -14.59
C THR A 270 -12.33 -12.45 -13.06
N LEU A 271 -13.28 -13.13 -12.43
CA LEU A 271 -13.36 -13.31 -10.97
C LEU A 271 -12.53 -14.49 -10.43
N SER A 272 -11.88 -15.29 -11.27
CA SER A 272 -11.16 -16.51 -10.86
C SER A 272 -10.17 -16.32 -9.71
N LYS A 273 -9.57 -15.14 -9.57
CA LYS A 273 -8.62 -14.78 -8.49
C LYS A 273 -9.20 -13.87 -7.41
N ALA A 274 -10.49 -13.56 -7.47
CA ALA A 274 -11.16 -12.70 -6.48
C ALA A 274 -11.33 -13.41 -5.12
N ALA A 275 -11.84 -12.73 -4.10
CA ALA A 275 -12.18 -13.38 -2.82
C ALA A 275 -13.33 -14.39 -3.01
N ILE A 276 -13.31 -15.52 -2.28
CA ILE A 276 -14.28 -16.62 -2.46
C ILE A 276 -15.73 -16.13 -2.46
N ARG A 277 -16.05 -15.20 -1.54
CA ARG A 277 -17.40 -14.61 -1.37
C ARG A 277 -17.97 -13.94 -2.63
N ILE A 278 -17.12 -13.49 -3.55
CA ILE A 278 -17.51 -12.81 -4.80
C ILE A 278 -17.18 -13.63 -6.07
N ARG A 279 -16.67 -14.86 -5.96
CA ARG A 279 -16.34 -15.68 -7.14
C ARG A 279 -17.57 -16.24 -7.85
N SER A 280 -18.64 -16.48 -7.10
CA SER A 280 -19.88 -17.10 -7.59
C SER A 280 -21.10 -16.30 -7.12
N PRO A 281 -21.23 -15.02 -7.51
CA PRO A 281 -22.38 -14.21 -7.13
C PRO A 281 -23.65 -14.75 -7.79
N ARG A 282 -24.78 -14.53 -7.14
CA ARG A 282 -26.09 -14.97 -7.65
C ARG A 282 -26.35 -14.33 -9.01
N GLY A 283 -26.76 -15.14 -9.99
CA GLY A 283 -27.08 -14.68 -11.34
C GLY A 283 -25.90 -14.65 -12.31
N LEU A 284 -24.68 -14.96 -11.86
CA LEU A 284 -23.54 -15.17 -12.78
C LEU A 284 -23.60 -16.56 -13.42
N SER A 285 -23.56 -16.61 -14.75
CA SER A 285 -23.42 -17.85 -15.51
C SER A 285 -22.01 -17.98 -16.10
N GLU A 286 -21.59 -19.21 -16.43
CA GLU A 286 -20.26 -19.47 -16.98
C GLU A 286 -20.03 -18.85 -18.36
N ALA A 287 -21.09 -18.60 -19.14
CA ALA A 287 -21.00 -17.99 -20.47
C ALA A 287 -21.08 -16.46 -20.42
N MET A 288 -21.50 -15.88 -19.29
CA MET A 288 -21.77 -14.45 -19.17
C MET A 288 -20.52 -13.60 -19.35
N THR A 289 -20.68 -12.51 -20.06
CA THR A 289 -19.67 -11.46 -20.22
C THR A 289 -19.72 -10.46 -19.06
N VAL A 290 -18.63 -9.71 -18.88
CA VAL A 290 -18.57 -8.60 -17.92
C VAL A 290 -19.70 -7.57 -18.19
N ALA A 291 -19.95 -7.24 -19.45
CA ALA A 291 -20.98 -6.29 -19.84
C ALA A 291 -22.41 -6.77 -19.54
N GLU A 292 -22.70 -8.04 -19.81
CA GLU A 292 -24.00 -8.65 -19.51
C GLU A 292 -24.25 -8.69 -17.99
N TYR A 293 -23.25 -9.11 -17.22
CA TYR A 293 -23.37 -9.15 -15.77
C TYR A 293 -23.60 -7.77 -15.17
N THR A 294 -22.82 -6.76 -15.58
CA THR A 294 -22.94 -5.38 -15.07
C THR A 294 -24.34 -4.83 -15.32
N ARG A 295 -24.90 -5.06 -16.52
CA ARG A 295 -26.26 -4.67 -16.88
C ARG A 295 -27.32 -5.40 -16.05
N GLN A 296 -27.17 -6.72 -15.90
CA GLN A 296 -28.09 -7.54 -15.11
C GLN A 296 -28.05 -7.16 -13.62
N ALA A 297 -26.88 -6.79 -13.10
CA ALA A 297 -26.68 -6.33 -11.74
C ALA A 297 -27.26 -4.93 -11.47
N ARG A 298 -27.70 -4.22 -12.52
CA ARG A 298 -28.23 -2.84 -12.48
C ARG A 298 -27.24 -1.89 -11.79
N VAL A 299 -25.97 -1.97 -12.20
CA VAL A 299 -24.91 -1.08 -11.71
C VAL A 299 -24.70 0.01 -12.76
N ASP A 300 -24.91 1.26 -12.35
CA ASP A 300 -24.68 2.43 -13.18
C ASP A 300 -23.18 2.74 -13.22
N VAL A 301 -22.63 2.90 -14.42
CA VAL A 301 -21.20 3.16 -14.65
C VAL A 301 -21.04 4.62 -15.02
N ILE A 302 -20.39 5.39 -14.15
CA ILE A 302 -20.29 6.85 -14.26
C ILE A 302 -18.83 7.23 -14.50
N ASP A 303 -18.59 7.95 -15.60
CA ASP A 303 -17.27 8.56 -15.85
C ASP A 303 -17.15 9.84 -15.04
N LEU A 304 -16.24 9.84 -14.07
CA LEU A 304 -15.97 10.97 -13.19
C LEU A 304 -15.54 12.23 -13.95
N THR A 305 -15.00 12.11 -15.16
CA THR A 305 -14.66 13.28 -15.99
C THR A 305 -15.89 14.10 -16.39
N SER A 306 -17.10 13.53 -16.32
CA SER A 306 -18.35 14.28 -16.51
C SER A 306 -18.72 15.17 -15.33
N LEU A 307 -18.24 14.86 -14.12
CA LEU A 307 -18.50 15.61 -12.90
C LEU A 307 -17.31 16.51 -12.51
N LEU A 308 -16.10 16.02 -12.77
CA LEU A 308 -14.83 16.69 -12.50
C LEU A 308 -13.99 16.70 -13.79
N PRO A 309 -14.21 17.68 -14.70
CA PRO A 309 -13.56 17.72 -16.02
C PRO A 309 -12.02 17.82 -15.98
N GLU A 310 -11.44 18.19 -14.84
CA GLU A 310 -9.99 18.30 -14.65
C GLU A 310 -9.30 16.94 -14.41
N LEU A 311 -10.06 15.86 -14.16
CA LEU A 311 -9.50 14.52 -14.04
C LEU A 311 -9.00 14.01 -15.41
N ARG A 312 -7.83 13.37 -15.41
CA ARG A 312 -7.14 12.86 -16.60
C ARG A 312 -6.89 11.36 -16.50
#